data_AF-A0A948HS16-F1
#
_entry.id   AF-A0A948HS16-F1
#
_cell.length_a   1.000
_cell.length_b   1.000
_cell.length_c   1.000
_cell.angle_alpha   90.00
_cell.angle_beta   90.00
_cell.angle_gamma   90.00
#
_symmetry.space_group_name_H-M   'P 1'
#
loop_
_entity.id
_entity.type
_entity.pdbx_description
1 polymer ?
#
loop_
_entity_poly.entity_id
_entity_poly.type
_entity_poly.pdbx_seq_one_letter_code
_entity_poly.pdbx_strand_id
1 'polypeptide(L)'
;RACVRWALDHGIEGKPKDREYQKMRHAIIHELKRLGLDRANTKAVMLDWNKRNLLPLSLNDARRQLCAYVDWLFKQTSARLSCKALKDFCISSETDCLFAKPDIIEPLGYSLVDAAHFIEKTDARHAHSLIAVLRLMLSLREEMKRPVIYVGSRRLCALLFDREGMIFESIEVLRLLRKLSDIGFITIASGQAGTFGGRRANEYRVLDWKPDVRKISSICATK
;
A
#
# COMPACT_ATOMS: atom_id res chain seq x y z
N ARG A 1 -0.35 -2.59 -19.81
CA ARG A 1 -1.61 -2.27 -19.07
C ARG A 1 -2.59 -1.54 -19.99
N ALA A 2 -3.92 -1.76 -19.91
CA ALA A 2 -4.90 -1.18 -20.86
C ALA A 2 -4.96 0.36 -20.87
N CYS A 3 -5.14 1.02 -19.73
CA CYS A 3 -5.14 2.50 -19.63
C CYS A 3 -3.81 3.12 -20.09
N VAL A 4 -2.67 2.49 -19.78
CA VAL A 4 -1.35 2.94 -20.25
C VAL A 4 -1.19 2.75 -21.75
N ARG A 5 -1.70 1.64 -22.30
CA ARG A 5 -1.71 1.37 -23.75
C ARG A 5 -2.58 2.40 -24.48
N TRP A 6 -3.78 2.65 -23.98
CA TRP A 6 -4.67 3.67 -24.54
C TRP A 6 -4.00 5.04 -24.54
N ALA A 7 -3.40 5.46 -23.42
CA ALA A 7 -2.70 6.74 -23.32
C ALA A 7 -1.43 6.81 -24.19
N LEU A 8 -0.73 5.70 -24.40
CA LEU A 8 0.38 5.61 -25.35
C LEU A 8 -0.12 5.83 -26.79
N ASP A 9 -1.25 5.22 -27.14
CA ASP A 9 -1.80 5.25 -28.49
C ASP A 9 -2.47 6.59 -28.83
N HIS A 10 -3.16 7.22 -27.86
CA HIS A 10 -4.01 8.39 -28.07
C HIS A 10 -3.49 9.69 -27.42
N GLY A 11 -2.45 9.61 -26.59
CA GLY A 11 -2.01 10.76 -25.78
C GLY A 11 -2.93 11.04 -24.60
N ILE A 12 -2.76 12.21 -23.98
CA ILE A 12 -3.61 12.73 -22.91
C ILE A 12 -3.91 14.22 -23.10
N GLU A 13 -4.97 14.70 -22.44
CA GLU A 13 -5.44 16.09 -22.53
C GLU A 13 -4.79 17.02 -21.49
N GLY A 14 -4.16 16.49 -20.45
CA GLY A 14 -3.56 17.27 -19.36
C GLY A 14 -2.31 18.05 -19.78
N LYS A 15 -2.12 19.25 -19.19
CA LYS A 15 -0.92 20.06 -19.38
C LYS A 15 0.29 19.41 -18.70
N PRO A 16 1.52 19.70 -19.15
CA PRO A 16 2.73 19.15 -18.54
C PRO A 16 2.87 19.37 -17.03
N LYS A 17 2.32 20.46 -16.48
CA LYS A 17 2.34 20.74 -15.03
C LYS A 17 1.24 20.01 -14.27
N ASP A 18 0.25 19.47 -14.96
CA ASP A 18 -0.90 18.85 -14.34
C ASP A 18 -0.51 17.52 -13.72
N ARG A 19 -1.12 17.26 -12.57
CA ARG A 19 -0.87 16.04 -11.79
C ARG A 19 -1.14 14.79 -12.63
N GLU A 20 -2.11 14.86 -13.51
CA GLU A 20 -2.49 13.79 -14.42
C GLU A 20 -1.39 13.46 -15.43
N TYR A 21 -0.84 14.48 -16.08
CA TYR A 21 0.27 14.32 -17.00
C TYR A 21 1.48 13.68 -16.32
N GLN A 22 1.83 14.17 -15.12
CA GLN A 22 2.95 13.65 -14.36
C GLN A 22 2.77 12.18 -13.97
N LYS A 23 1.55 11.78 -13.57
CA LYS A 23 1.19 10.40 -13.27
C LYS A 23 1.30 9.50 -14.50
N MET A 24 0.72 9.92 -15.63
CA MET A 24 0.73 9.12 -16.85
C MET A 24 2.13 8.97 -17.43
N ARG A 25 2.92 10.07 -17.46
CA ARG A 25 4.34 10.04 -17.83
C ARG A 25 5.10 9.00 -17.00
N HIS A 26 4.92 9.00 -15.68
CA HIS A 26 5.57 8.03 -14.80
C HIS A 26 5.13 6.59 -15.09
N ALA A 27 3.83 6.38 -15.32
CA ALA A 27 3.27 5.07 -15.61
C ALA A 27 3.74 4.46 -16.93
N ILE A 28 3.79 5.26 -17.99
CA ILE A 28 4.28 4.84 -19.30
C ILE A 28 5.73 4.39 -19.19
N ILE A 29 6.61 5.22 -18.64
CA ILE A 29 8.05 4.90 -18.54
C ILE A 29 8.28 3.65 -17.68
N HIS A 30 7.54 3.51 -16.57
CA HIS A 30 7.65 2.33 -15.71
C HIS A 30 7.20 1.05 -16.42
N GLU A 31 6.10 1.12 -17.18
CA GLU A 31 5.58 -0.01 -17.94
C GLU A 31 6.53 -0.41 -19.08
N LEU A 32 7.11 0.55 -19.80
CA LEU A 32 8.12 0.28 -20.84
C LEU A 32 9.37 -0.38 -20.25
N LYS A 33 9.87 0.13 -19.11
CA LYS A 33 10.99 -0.49 -18.37
C LYS A 33 10.64 -1.93 -17.92
N ARG A 34 9.42 -2.15 -17.44
CA ARG A 34 8.91 -3.49 -17.02
C ARG A 34 8.86 -4.46 -18.20
N LEU A 35 8.53 -3.97 -19.40
CA LEU A 35 8.51 -4.75 -20.63
C LEU A 35 9.91 -4.99 -21.22
N GLY A 36 10.97 -4.52 -20.55
CA GLY A 36 12.35 -4.76 -20.97
C GLY A 36 12.87 -3.78 -22.03
N LEU A 37 12.15 -2.70 -22.32
CA LEU A 37 12.70 -1.67 -23.21
C LEU A 37 13.90 -1.00 -22.55
N ASP A 38 14.96 -0.82 -23.33
CA ASP A 38 16.11 -0.06 -22.88
C ASP A 38 15.80 1.44 -22.77
N ARG A 39 16.78 2.16 -22.23
CA ARG A 39 16.69 3.59 -21.97
C ARG A 39 16.52 4.42 -23.25
N ALA A 40 17.18 4.05 -24.34
CA ALA A 40 17.16 4.81 -25.59
C ALA A 40 15.80 4.65 -26.29
N ASN A 41 15.32 3.42 -26.39
CA ASN A 41 14.01 3.07 -26.92
C ASN A 41 12.88 3.71 -26.10
N THR A 42 13.00 3.71 -24.77
CA THR A 42 12.03 4.40 -23.91
C THR A 42 11.98 5.90 -24.18
N LYS A 43 13.13 6.57 -24.41
CA LYS A 43 13.15 8.00 -24.77
C LYS A 43 12.45 8.25 -26.11
N ALA A 44 12.71 7.42 -27.11
CA ALA A 44 12.08 7.54 -28.42
C ALA A 44 10.54 7.42 -28.32
N VAL A 45 10.04 6.42 -27.59
CA VAL A 45 8.60 6.24 -27.34
C VAL A 45 8.01 7.44 -26.59
N MET A 46 8.70 7.98 -25.59
CA MET A 46 8.20 9.15 -24.85
C MET A 46 8.15 10.42 -25.70
N LEU A 47 9.09 10.60 -26.62
CA LEU A 47 9.06 11.71 -27.56
C LEU A 47 7.94 11.55 -28.60
N ASP A 48 7.65 10.32 -29.04
CA ASP A 48 6.52 10.04 -29.91
C ASP A 48 5.18 10.27 -29.20
N TRP A 49 5.04 9.75 -27.98
CA TRP A 49 3.88 9.99 -27.13
C TRP A 49 3.62 11.48 -26.90
N ASN A 50 4.66 12.29 -26.73
CA ASN A 50 4.50 13.74 -26.58
C ASN A 50 3.76 14.39 -27.76
N LYS A 51 3.96 13.90 -28.99
CA LYS A 51 3.30 14.44 -30.19
C LYS A 51 1.80 14.15 -30.23
N ARG A 52 1.37 13.11 -29.50
CA ARG A 52 -0.03 12.66 -29.43
C ARG A 52 -0.83 13.38 -28.37
N ASN A 53 -0.17 14.08 -27.44
CA ASN A 53 -0.84 14.84 -26.40
C ASN A 53 -1.52 16.08 -26.99
N LEU A 54 -2.66 16.47 -26.40
CA LEU A 54 -3.41 17.66 -26.82
C LEU A 54 -2.55 18.94 -26.74
N LEU A 55 -1.70 19.01 -25.71
CA LEU A 55 -0.78 20.11 -25.47
C LEU A 55 0.66 19.57 -25.44
N PRO A 56 1.27 19.34 -26.62
CA PRO A 56 2.60 18.76 -26.70
C PRO A 56 3.65 19.75 -26.16
N LEU A 57 4.66 19.23 -25.47
CA LEU A 57 5.85 20.02 -25.16
C LEU A 57 6.60 20.37 -26.45
N SER A 58 7.25 21.54 -26.46
CA SER A 58 8.24 21.86 -27.49
C SER A 58 9.32 20.78 -27.54
N LEU A 59 9.98 20.58 -28.69
CA LEU A 59 11.01 19.54 -28.82
C LEU A 59 12.13 19.69 -27.78
N ASN A 60 12.55 20.93 -27.51
CA ASN A 60 13.58 21.23 -26.51
C ASN A 60 13.09 20.92 -25.10
N ASP A 61 11.85 21.27 -24.77
CA ASP A 61 11.27 20.94 -23.47
C ASP A 61 11.03 19.44 -23.30
N ALA A 62 10.61 18.74 -24.35
CA ALA A 62 10.41 17.30 -24.33
C ALA A 62 11.75 16.59 -24.05
N ARG A 63 12.84 17.00 -24.73
CA ARG A 63 14.19 16.48 -24.45
C ARG A 63 14.61 16.77 -23.01
N ARG A 64 14.40 17.98 -22.51
CA ARG A 64 14.79 18.37 -21.16
C ARG A 64 13.97 17.67 -20.08
N GLN A 65 12.66 17.55 -20.26
CA GLN A 65 11.74 17.09 -19.22
C GLN A 65 11.44 15.59 -19.32
N LEU A 66 11.16 15.07 -20.52
CA LEU A 66 10.80 13.66 -20.70
C LEU A 66 12.05 12.78 -20.68
N CYS A 67 13.07 13.10 -21.49
CA CYS A 67 14.27 12.26 -21.56
C CYS A 67 15.05 12.27 -20.23
N ALA A 68 15.18 13.43 -19.57
CA ALA A 68 15.82 13.49 -18.25
C ALA A 68 15.06 12.69 -17.19
N TYR A 69 13.72 12.67 -17.27
CA TYR A 69 12.91 11.87 -16.36
C TYR A 69 13.03 10.36 -16.62
N VAL A 70 13.14 9.95 -17.89
CA VAL A 70 13.49 8.56 -18.26
C VAL A 70 14.85 8.19 -17.66
N ASP A 71 15.87 9.05 -17.81
CA ASP A 71 17.20 8.81 -17.25
C ASP A 71 17.17 8.64 -15.74
N TRP A 72 16.43 9.51 -15.04
CA TRP A 72 16.23 9.41 -13.61
C TRP A 72 15.56 8.08 -13.22
N LEU A 73 14.44 7.71 -13.86
CA LEU A 73 13.68 6.51 -13.50
C LEU A 73 14.42 5.20 -13.82
N PHE A 74 15.25 5.18 -14.87
CA PHE A 74 16.10 4.02 -15.17
C PHE A 74 17.22 3.82 -14.15
N LYS A 75 17.74 4.90 -13.54
CA LYS A 75 18.71 4.82 -12.44
C LYS A 75 18.09 4.36 -11.12
N GLN A 76 16.77 4.51 -10.93
CA GLN A 76 16.09 4.06 -9.73
C GLN A 76 15.74 2.56 -9.81
N THR A 77 16.33 1.76 -8.93
CA THR A 77 16.00 0.32 -8.76
C THR A 77 14.75 0.12 -7.90
N SER A 78 14.41 1.07 -7.04
CA SER A 78 13.29 1.01 -6.08
C SER A 78 12.02 1.74 -6.53
N ALA A 79 12.04 2.43 -7.69
CA ALA A 79 10.86 3.12 -8.18
C ALA A 79 9.75 2.12 -8.54
N ARG A 80 8.64 2.16 -7.80
CA ARG A 80 7.47 1.31 -8.00
C ARG A 80 6.27 2.14 -8.44
N LEU A 81 5.59 1.68 -9.49
CA LEU A 81 4.29 2.19 -9.90
C LEU A 81 3.19 1.62 -8.99
N SER A 82 2.67 2.42 -8.06
CA SER A 82 1.56 1.98 -7.21
C SER A 82 0.22 2.08 -7.94
N CYS A 83 -0.67 1.10 -7.77
CA CYS A 83 -2.00 1.12 -8.40
C CYS A 83 -2.84 2.35 -8.01
N LYS A 84 -2.60 2.93 -6.81
CA LYS A 84 -3.25 4.18 -6.38
C LYS A 84 -2.87 5.37 -7.27
N ALA A 85 -1.67 5.38 -7.85
CA ALA A 85 -1.22 6.47 -8.73
C ALA A 85 -1.97 6.51 -10.06
N LEU A 86 -2.54 5.37 -10.49
CA LEU A 86 -3.26 5.21 -11.75
C LEU A 86 -4.78 5.08 -11.59
N LYS A 87 -5.30 5.16 -10.36
CA LYS A 87 -6.72 4.96 -10.07
C LYS A 87 -7.61 5.84 -10.96
N ASP A 88 -7.26 7.10 -11.14
CA ASP A 88 -8.05 8.07 -11.90
C ASP A 88 -8.05 7.83 -13.43
N PHE A 89 -7.13 7.01 -13.95
CA PHE A 89 -7.01 6.72 -15.40
C PHE A 89 -7.53 5.36 -15.82
N CYS A 90 -7.85 4.52 -14.84
CA CYS A 90 -8.03 3.10 -15.01
C CYS A 90 -9.37 2.62 -14.43
N ILE A 91 -10.24 3.57 -14.05
CA ILE A 91 -11.65 3.34 -13.79
C ILE A 91 -12.34 3.42 -15.15
N SER A 92 -12.85 2.28 -15.64
CA SER A 92 -13.95 2.34 -16.60
C SER A 92 -15.22 2.67 -15.82
N SER A 93 -16.17 3.37 -16.42
CA SER A 93 -17.47 3.68 -15.81
C SER A 93 -18.29 2.45 -15.44
N GLU A 94 -17.89 1.25 -15.86
CA GLU A 94 -18.69 0.03 -15.78
C GLU A 94 -18.03 -1.14 -15.04
N THR A 95 -16.72 -1.09 -14.73
CA THR A 95 -16.05 -2.19 -14.01
C THR A 95 -14.98 -1.68 -13.04
N ASP A 96 -14.95 -2.33 -11.87
CA ASP A 96 -13.91 -2.18 -10.85
C ASP A 96 -12.51 -2.17 -11.48
N CYS A 97 -11.63 -1.37 -10.86
CA CYS A 97 -10.22 -1.20 -11.21
C CYS A 97 -9.58 -2.46 -11.83
N LEU A 98 -9.26 -2.40 -13.13
CA LEU A 98 -8.61 -3.47 -13.92
C LEU A 98 -7.21 -3.90 -13.40
N PHE A 99 -6.76 -3.32 -12.28
CA PHE A 99 -5.45 -3.54 -11.65
C PHE A 99 -5.53 -4.24 -10.30
N ALA A 100 -6.73 -4.44 -9.75
CA ALA A 100 -6.93 -5.22 -8.55
C ALA A 100 -7.50 -6.59 -8.95
N LYS A 101 -6.61 -7.53 -9.31
CA LYS A 101 -6.87 -8.84 -8.72
C LYS A 101 -6.53 -8.65 -7.24
N PRO A 102 -7.50 -8.83 -6.32
CA PRO A 102 -7.15 -9.07 -4.93
C PRO A 102 -6.00 -10.07 -4.91
N ASP A 103 -4.96 -9.83 -4.12
CA ASP A 103 -4.21 -11.02 -3.68
C ASP A 103 -5.28 -11.90 -3.01
N ILE A 104 -5.38 -13.18 -3.41
CA ILE A 104 -6.22 -14.11 -2.66
C ILE A 104 -5.61 -14.12 -1.27
N ILE A 105 -6.27 -13.41 -0.38
CA ILE A 105 -5.90 -13.40 1.02
C ILE A 105 -6.25 -14.78 1.52
N GLU A 106 -5.23 -15.57 1.85
CA GLU A 106 -5.45 -16.85 2.51
C GLU A 106 -6.23 -16.61 3.81
N PRO A 107 -7.30 -17.36 4.09
CA PRO A 107 -7.99 -17.25 5.36
C PRO A 107 -7.01 -17.53 6.51
N LEU A 108 -7.15 -16.79 7.61
CA LEU A 108 -6.37 -17.09 8.81
C LEU A 108 -6.90 -18.38 9.43
N GLY A 109 -6.02 -19.19 10.00
CA GLY A 109 -6.37 -20.44 10.69
C GLY A 109 -7.01 -20.26 12.07
N TYR A 110 -7.35 -19.03 12.44
CA TYR A 110 -7.98 -18.69 13.72
C TYR A 110 -9.11 -17.68 13.55
N SER A 111 -10.10 -17.72 14.44
CA SER A 111 -11.17 -16.73 14.51
C SER A 111 -10.83 -15.59 15.47
N LEU A 112 -11.45 -14.42 15.29
CA LEU A 112 -11.31 -13.31 16.25
C LEU A 112 -11.77 -13.71 17.67
N VAL A 113 -12.74 -14.62 17.78
CA VAL A 113 -13.25 -15.12 19.06
C VAL A 113 -12.16 -15.91 19.79
N ASP A 114 -11.47 -16.81 19.09
CA ASP A 114 -10.37 -17.59 19.68
C ASP A 114 -9.22 -16.71 20.13
N ALA A 115 -8.86 -15.72 19.30
CA ALA A 115 -7.83 -14.74 19.62
C ALA A 115 -8.21 -13.88 20.83
N ALA A 116 -9.47 -13.45 20.92
CA ALA A 116 -9.98 -12.65 22.04
C ALA A 116 -9.90 -13.43 23.35
N HIS A 117 -10.35 -14.68 23.38
CA HIS A 117 -10.28 -15.53 24.58
C HIS A 117 -8.83 -15.75 25.05
N PHE A 118 -7.90 -15.92 24.12
CA PHE A 118 -6.48 -16.03 24.45
C PHE A 118 -5.92 -14.73 25.04
N ILE A 119 -6.23 -13.58 24.44
CA ILE A 119 -5.80 -12.26 24.91
C ILE A 119 -6.36 -11.98 26.31
N GLU A 120 -7.64 -12.27 26.55
CA GLU A 120 -8.28 -12.11 27.86
C GLU A 120 -7.60 -12.94 28.95
N LYS A 121 -7.15 -14.15 28.62
CA LYS A 121 -6.42 -15.01 29.55
C LYS A 121 -4.98 -14.56 29.80
N THR A 122 -4.32 -13.93 28.84
CA THR A 122 -2.87 -13.62 28.90
C THR A 122 -2.56 -12.17 29.28
N ASP A 123 -3.41 -11.21 28.93
CA ASP A 123 -3.27 -9.78 29.29
C ASP A 123 -4.64 -9.18 29.59
N ALA A 124 -5.31 -9.69 30.62
CA ALA A 124 -6.65 -9.26 31.05
C ALA A 124 -6.76 -7.73 31.22
N ARG A 125 -5.69 -7.08 31.70
CA ARG A 125 -5.65 -5.63 31.93
C ARG A 125 -5.80 -4.81 30.65
N HIS A 126 -5.25 -5.29 29.53
CA HIS A 126 -5.30 -4.58 28.24
C HIS A 126 -6.16 -5.29 27.20
N ALA A 127 -6.87 -6.35 27.59
CA ALA A 127 -7.52 -7.26 26.66
C ALA A 127 -8.48 -6.54 25.73
N HIS A 128 -9.36 -5.69 26.27
CA HIS A 128 -10.32 -4.93 25.48
C HIS A 128 -9.64 -4.08 24.39
N SER A 129 -8.60 -3.32 24.76
CA SER A 129 -7.84 -2.49 23.81
C SER A 129 -7.06 -3.30 22.78
N LEU A 130 -6.46 -4.44 23.20
CA LEU A 130 -5.73 -5.33 22.31
C LEU A 130 -6.67 -5.98 21.28
N ILE A 131 -7.85 -6.41 21.72
CA ILE A 131 -8.89 -6.99 20.85
C ILE A 131 -9.39 -5.95 19.84
N ALA A 132 -9.65 -4.72 20.28
CA ALA A 132 -10.06 -3.63 19.39
C ALA A 132 -9.01 -3.34 18.30
N VAL A 133 -7.73 -3.25 18.69
CA VAL A 133 -6.63 -3.07 17.73
C VAL A 133 -6.53 -4.27 16.78
N LEU A 134 -6.62 -5.51 17.27
CA LEU A 134 -6.57 -6.70 16.43
C LEU A 134 -7.74 -6.75 15.44
N ARG A 135 -8.96 -6.47 15.88
CA ARG A 135 -10.16 -6.37 15.04
C ARG A 135 -9.98 -5.34 13.93
N LEU A 136 -9.46 -4.16 14.25
CA LEU A 136 -9.16 -3.13 13.26
C LEU A 136 -8.14 -3.64 12.24
N MET A 137 -7.06 -4.30 12.68
CA MET A 137 -6.03 -4.82 11.77
C MET A 137 -6.57 -5.90 10.83
N LEU A 138 -7.44 -6.79 11.33
CA LEU A 138 -8.14 -7.80 10.51
C LEU A 138 -9.06 -7.14 9.50
N SER A 139 -9.86 -6.17 9.92
CA SER A 139 -10.75 -5.43 9.02
C SER A 139 -9.97 -4.69 7.92
N LEU A 140 -8.84 -4.04 8.27
CA LEU A 140 -7.97 -3.38 7.29
C LEU A 140 -7.34 -4.36 6.30
N ARG A 141 -6.97 -5.56 6.73
CA ARG A 141 -6.47 -6.63 5.86
C ARG A 141 -7.51 -7.00 4.80
N GLU A 142 -8.74 -7.27 5.24
CA GLU A 142 -9.85 -7.64 4.36
C GLU A 142 -10.23 -6.50 3.39
N GLU A 143 -10.31 -5.25 3.88
CA GLU A 143 -10.60 -4.08 3.05
C GLU A 143 -9.51 -3.82 2.00
N MET A 144 -8.23 -3.94 2.39
CA MET A 144 -7.11 -3.65 1.51
C MET A 144 -6.80 -4.78 0.54
N LYS A 145 -7.32 -5.99 0.79
CA LYS A 145 -7.09 -7.18 -0.02
C LYS A 145 -5.59 -7.45 -0.26
N ARG A 146 -4.78 -7.24 0.78
CA ARG A 146 -3.31 -7.36 0.78
C ARG A 146 -2.80 -8.06 2.04
N PRO A 147 -1.71 -8.84 1.94
CA PRO A 147 -1.05 -9.43 3.11
C PRO A 147 -0.34 -8.40 4.00
N VAL A 148 -0.03 -7.23 3.43
CA VAL A 148 0.73 -6.17 4.11
C VAL A 148 -0.08 -4.87 4.14
N ILE A 149 -0.21 -4.30 5.34
CA ILE A 149 -0.94 -3.07 5.63
C ILE A 149 0.08 -1.94 5.85
N TYR A 150 -0.03 -0.88 5.05
CA TYR A 150 0.79 0.32 5.19
C TYR A 150 -0.07 1.46 5.74
N VAL A 151 0.09 1.76 7.02
CA VAL A 151 -0.73 2.78 7.71
C VAL A 151 0.08 3.49 8.78
N GLY A 152 -0.11 4.80 8.92
CA GLY A 152 0.53 5.59 9.99
C GLY A 152 -0.25 5.46 11.30
N SER A 153 0.44 5.57 12.43
CA SER A 153 -0.18 5.49 13.77
C SER A 153 -1.32 6.49 13.95
N ARG A 154 -1.19 7.74 13.47
CA ARG A 154 -2.27 8.75 13.53
C ARG A 154 -3.54 8.31 12.82
N ARG A 155 -3.41 7.59 11.69
CA ARG A 155 -4.57 7.07 10.96
C ARG A 155 -5.19 5.88 11.70
N LEU A 156 -4.39 5.06 12.36
CA LEU A 156 -4.92 4.00 13.23
C LEU A 156 -5.71 4.58 14.41
N CYS A 157 -5.21 5.65 15.06
CA CYS A 157 -5.95 6.34 16.12
C CYS A 157 -7.32 6.84 15.63
N ALA A 158 -7.38 7.50 14.47
CA ALA A 158 -8.64 7.98 13.89
C ALA A 158 -9.61 6.83 13.63
N LEU A 159 -9.12 5.71 13.05
CA LEU A 159 -9.97 4.55 12.77
C LEU A 159 -10.45 3.83 14.04
N LEU A 160 -9.63 3.77 15.09
CA LEU A 160 -10.05 3.23 16.39
C LEU A 160 -11.14 4.09 17.04
N PHE A 161 -11.04 5.41 16.90
CA PHE A 161 -12.10 6.31 17.34
C PHE A 161 -13.37 6.11 16.52
N ASP A 162 -13.27 6.15 15.20
CA ASP A 162 -14.44 6.08 14.30
C ASP A 162 -15.18 4.73 14.39
N ARG A 163 -14.46 3.62 14.56
CA ARG A 163 -15.03 2.26 14.50
C ARG A 163 -15.29 1.62 15.85
N GLU A 164 -14.45 1.92 16.84
CA GLU A 164 -14.52 1.29 18.16
C GLU A 164 -14.87 2.30 19.26
N GLY A 165 -15.00 3.60 18.94
CA GLY A 165 -15.27 4.65 19.93
C GLY A 165 -14.10 4.91 20.89
N MET A 166 -12.90 4.37 20.60
CA MET A 166 -11.76 4.41 21.51
C MET A 166 -10.80 5.54 21.15
N ILE A 167 -10.51 6.38 22.15
CA ILE A 167 -9.53 7.47 22.01
C ILE A 167 -8.18 6.96 22.51
N PHE A 168 -7.19 6.99 21.61
CA PHE A 168 -5.81 6.64 21.92
C PHE A 168 -4.84 7.66 21.37
N GLU A 169 -3.76 7.90 22.11
CA GLU A 169 -2.59 8.56 21.57
C GLU A 169 -1.82 7.63 20.63
N SER A 170 -1.07 8.22 19.70
CA SER A 170 -0.25 7.46 18.75
C SER A 170 0.76 6.54 19.44
N ILE A 171 1.29 6.93 20.60
CA ILE A 171 2.26 6.10 21.34
C ILE A 171 1.58 4.90 22.02
N GLU A 172 0.33 5.03 22.45
CA GLU A 172 -0.44 3.96 23.07
C GLU A 172 -0.80 2.89 22.04
N VAL A 173 -1.28 3.31 20.86
CA VAL A 173 -1.54 2.40 19.74
C VAL A 173 -0.27 1.64 19.35
N LEU A 174 0.88 2.31 19.30
CA LEU A 174 2.16 1.64 19.02
C LEU A 174 2.56 0.63 20.10
N ARG A 175 2.30 0.91 21.38
CA ARG A 175 2.53 -0.05 22.47
C ARG A 175 1.62 -1.28 22.36
N LEU A 176 0.34 -1.09 22.05
CA LEU A 176 -0.61 -2.18 21.85
C LEU A 176 -0.24 -3.05 20.64
N LEU A 177 0.17 -2.41 19.53
CA LEU A 177 0.67 -3.12 18.35
C LEU A 177 1.92 -3.95 18.68
N ARG A 178 2.88 -3.40 19.43
CA ARG A 178 4.06 -4.15 19.86
C ARG A 178 3.69 -5.36 20.71
N LYS A 179 2.76 -5.21 21.67
CA LYS A 179 2.25 -6.36 22.43
C LYS A 179 1.62 -7.43 21.55
N LEU A 180 0.77 -7.04 20.58
CA LEU A 180 0.22 -7.99 19.61
C LEU A 180 1.32 -8.66 18.76
N SER A 181 2.40 -7.94 18.48
CA SER A 181 3.57 -8.49 17.82
C SER A 181 4.32 -9.50 18.68
N ASP A 182 4.48 -9.22 19.98
CA ASP A 182 5.13 -10.11 20.95
C ASP A 182 4.32 -11.40 21.18
N ILE A 183 2.98 -11.29 21.09
CA ILE A 183 2.05 -12.44 21.14
C ILE A 183 2.09 -13.25 19.83
N GLY A 184 2.55 -12.64 18.73
CA GLY A 184 2.66 -13.27 17.42
C GLY A 184 1.42 -13.13 16.53
N PHE A 185 0.51 -12.20 16.83
CA PHE A 185 -0.63 -11.91 15.94
C PHE A 185 -0.21 -11.06 14.74
N ILE A 186 0.78 -10.20 14.91
CA ILE A 186 1.27 -9.31 13.86
C ILE A 186 2.79 -9.26 13.81
N THR A 187 3.34 -8.74 12.72
CA THR A 187 4.72 -8.23 12.67
C THR A 187 4.71 -6.75 12.33
N ILE A 188 5.67 -6.01 12.88
CA ILE A 188 5.85 -4.59 12.63
C ILE A 188 7.22 -4.41 11.99
N ALA A 189 7.25 -3.86 10.78
CA ALA A 189 8.48 -3.37 10.17
C ALA A 189 8.44 -1.84 10.08
N SER A 190 9.53 -1.19 10.48
CA SER A 190 9.70 0.25 10.29
C SER A 190 9.79 0.53 8.79
N GLY A 191 8.85 1.31 8.25
CA GLY A 191 8.71 1.43 6.81
C GLY A 191 9.95 2.04 6.14
N GLN A 192 10.38 1.41 5.04
CA GLN A 192 11.17 2.11 4.03
C GLN A 192 10.35 3.25 3.42
N ALA A 193 11.03 4.34 3.06
CA ALA A 193 10.42 5.51 2.45
C ALA A 193 9.62 5.14 1.19
N GLY A 194 8.30 5.29 1.24
CA GLY A 194 7.40 4.93 0.15
C GLY A 194 6.61 6.12 -0.37
N THR A 195 7.04 6.62 -1.54
CA THR A 195 6.27 7.34 -2.58
C THR A 195 5.37 8.51 -2.14
N PHE A 196 5.85 9.72 -2.48
CA PHE A 196 5.18 11.03 -2.44
C PHE A 196 4.66 11.48 -1.07
N GLY A 197 5.45 12.34 -0.40
CA GLY A 197 4.99 13.15 0.72
C GLY A 197 5.77 13.02 2.04
N GLY A 198 6.97 12.42 2.06
CA GLY A 198 7.91 12.48 3.21
C GLY A 198 7.46 11.80 4.51
N ARG A 199 6.23 11.28 4.60
CA ARG A 199 5.70 10.63 5.80
C ARG A 199 6.00 9.14 5.78
N ARG A 200 6.76 8.67 6.76
CA ARG A 200 7.03 7.24 7.00
C ARG A 200 5.74 6.58 7.51
N ALA A 201 5.21 5.60 6.79
CA ALA A 201 4.17 4.69 7.30
C ALA A 201 4.85 3.42 7.81
N ASN A 202 4.35 2.84 8.89
CA ASN A 202 4.82 1.53 9.33
C ASN A 202 4.21 0.44 8.43
N GLU A 203 4.93 -0.65 8.30
CA GLU A 203 4.47 -1.87 7.67
C GLU A 203 3.97 -2.83 8.74
N TYR A 204 2.76 -3.35 8.55
CA TYR A 204 2.17 -4.36 9.42
C TYR A 204 1.73 -5.57 8.60
N ARG A 205 1.95 -6.77 9.14
CA ARG A 205 1.44 -8.01 8.58
C ARG A 205 0.74 -8.79 9.69
N VAL A 206 -0.51 -9.19 9.45
CA VAL A 206 -1.23 -10.13 10.32
C VAL A 206 -0.74 -11.54 10.00
N LEU A 207 -0.35 -12.29 11.02
CA LEU A 207 0.18 -13.64 10.88
C LEU A 207 -0.93 -14.67 11.05
N ASP A 208 -0.76 -15.85 10.46
CA ASP A 208 -1.52 -17.04 10.81
C ASP A 208 -1.06 -17.53 12.20
N TRP A 209 -1.63 -16.92 13.23
CA TRP A 209 -1.28 -17.18 14.61
C TRP A 209 -1.78 -18.56 15.03
N LYS A 210 -0.89 -19.32 15.67
CA LYS A 210 -1.24 -20.56 16.36
C LYS A 210 -0.94 -20.38 17.85
N PRO A 211 -1.86 -20.73 18.75
CA PRO A 211 -1.59 -20.70 20.17
C PRO A 211 -0.41 -21.62 20.47
N ASP A 212 0.65 -21.08 21.05
CA ASP A 212 1.76 -21.90 21.55
C ASP A 212 1.24 -22.69 22.75
N VAL A 213 0.89 -23.96 22.51
CA VAL A 213 0.25 -24.88 23.46
C VAL A 213 1.06 -25.00 24.77
N ARG A 214 2.38 -24.71 24.71
CA ARG A 214 3.28 -24.73 25.88
C ARG A 214 3.06 -23.59 26.86
N LYS A 215 2.57 -22.42 26.42
CA LYS A 215 2.28 -21.27 27.30
C LYS A 215 0.90 -21.34 27.96
N ILE A 216 -0.02 -22.13 27.40
CA ILE A 216 -1.37 -22.30 27.96
C ILE A 216 -1.36 -23.29 29.14
N SER A 217 -0.54 -24.34 29.05
CA SER A 217 -0.39 -25.36 30.10
C SER A 217 0.26 -24.82 31.39
N SER A 218 1.18 -23.86 31.30
CA SER A 218 1.76 -23.21 32.49
C SER A 218 0.78 -22.30 33.24
N ILE A 219 -0.27 -21.80 32.57
CA ILE A 219 -1.30 -20.94 33.18
C ILE A 219 -2.41 -21.79 33.83
N CYS A 220 -2.72 -22.95 33.26
CA CYS A 220 -3.68 -23.90 33.84
C CYS A 220 -3.11 -24.73 35.01
N ALA A 221 -1.78 -24.82 35.16
CA ALA A 221 -1.14 -25.57 36.25
C ALA A 221 -1.02 -24.80 37.57
N THR A 222 -1.42 -23.52 37.62
CA THR A 222 -1.37 -22.65 38.82
C THR A 222 -2.76 -22.33 39.37
N LYS A 223 -3.65 -23.32 39.46
CA LYS A 223 -4.86 -23.26 40.29
C LYS A 223 -4.94 -24.44 41.22
#